data_AF-T1AN99-F1
#
_entry.id   AF-T1AN99-F1
#
_cell.length_a   1.000
_cell.length_b   1.000
_cell.length_c   1.000
_cell.angle_alpha   90.00
_cell.angle_beta   90.00
_cell.angle_gamma   90.00
#
_symmetry.space_group_name_H-M   'P 1'
#
loop_
_entity.id
_entity.type
_entity.pdbx_description
1 polymer ?
#
loop_
_entity_poly.entity_id
_entity_poly.type
_entity_poly.pdbx_seq_one_letter_code
_entity_poly.pdbx_strand_id
1 'polypeptide(L)'
;MKLLSHEERVREFNEVYGRQLLVALHEATRNAQFRDIIFDEYQKITPPEAQLLYADICALHRFGSPVRAGLISRVHGISFESFQVRFFNPLEQVVSLEMDERSGDWIYRARHPYIAEILYEQVFKTTAERFDNHAKFITRLNPAYSYDR
;
A
#
# COMPACT_ATOMS: atom_id res chain seq x y z
N MET A 1 -19.57 12.46 26.88
CA MET A 1 -18.87 12.46 25.57
C MET A 1 -17.48 13.05 25.79
N LYS A 2 -16.41 12.29 25.56
CA LYS A 2 -15.05 12.85 25.58
C LYS A 2 -14.92 13.80 24.37
N LEU A 3 -14.50 15.03 24.61
CA LEU A 3 -14.15 15.98 23.54
C LEU A 3 -12.77 15.58 23.02
N LEU A 4 -12.75 14.85 21.91
CA LEU A 4 -11.52 14.51 21.20
C LEU A 4 -10.91 15.78 20.61
N SER A 5 -9.59 15.89 20.68
CA SER A 5 -8.84 16.96 20.01
C SER A 5 -9.05 16.89 18.50
N HIS A 6 -8.76 17.98 17.78
CA HIS A 6 -8.89 18.01 16.32
C HIS A 6 -8.08 16.88 15.65
N GLU A 7 -6.87 16.61 16.12
CA GLU A 7 -6.02 15.53 15.61
C GLU A 7 -6.59 14.14 15.91
N GLU A 8 -7.14 13.93 17.10
CA GLU A 8 -7.78 12.65 17.45
C GLU A 8 -9.06 12.43 16.64
N ARG A 9 -9.83 13.50 16.38
CA ARG A 9 -11.02 13.44 15.51
C ARG A 9 -10.64 13.14 14.07
N VAL A 10 -9.57 13.74 13.55
CA VAL A 10 -9.07 13.46 12.19
C VAL A 10 -8.57 12.02 12.07
N ARG A 11 -7.85 11.53 13.09
CA ARG A 11 -7.38 10.15 13.16
C ARG A 11 -8.53 9.15 13.20
N GLU A 12 -9.47 9.33 14.11
CA GLU A 12 -10.64 8.45 14.27
C GLU A 12 -11.53 8.52 13.01
N PHE A 13 -11.66 9.68 12.39
CA PHE A 13 -12.35 9.85 11.11
C PHE A 13 -11.67 9.06 9.97
N ASN A 14 -10.35 9.13 9.86
CA ASN A 14 -9.59 8.39 8.85
C ASN A 14 -9.61 6.87 9.10
N GLU A 15 -9.48 6.43 10.36
CA GLU A 15 -9.47 5.02 10.73
C GLU A 15 -10.85 4.36 10.61
N VAL A 16 -11.92 5.06 11.01
CA VAL A 16 -13.29 4.50 11.07
C VAL A 16 -14.04 4.72 9.76
N TYR A 17 -13.88 5.90 9.13
CA TYR A 17 -14.68 6.31 7.97
C TYR A 17 -13.86 6.49 6.70
N GLY A 18 -12.53 6.33 6.70
CA GLY A 18 -11.70 6.51 5.50
C GLY A 18 -12.19 5.69 4.31
N ARG A 19 -12.61 4.44 4.56
CA ARG A 19 -13.26 3.59 3.54
C ARG A 19 -14.59 4.15 3.07
N GLN A 20 -15.45 4.63 3.97
CA GLN A 20 -16.76 5.19 3.59
C GLN A 20 -16.65 6.54 2.89
N LEU A 21 -15.66 7.37 3.22
CA LEU A 21 -15.39 8.62 2.49
C LEU A 21 -14.84 8.36 1.10
N LEU A 22 -13.93 7.41 0.95
CA LEU A 22 -13.42 7.06 -0.37
C LEU A 22 -14.48 6.35 -1.22
N VAL A 23 -15.34 5.54 -0.61
CA VAL A 23 -16.54 4.99 -1.27
C VAL A 23 -17.51 6.13 -1.64
N ALA A 24 -17.78 7.09 -0.75
CA ALA A 24 -18.66 8.21 -1.05
C ALA A 24 -18.09 9.14 -2.14
N LEU A 25 -16.78 9.38 -2.13
CA LEU A 25 -16.09 10.11 -3.19
C LEU A 25 -16.11 9.32 -4.51
N HIS A 26 -15.92 8.00 -4.44
CA HIS A 26 -16.01 7.09 -5.58
C HIS A 26 -17.41 7.07 -6.21
N GLU A 27 -18.46 7.02 -5.39
CA GLU A 27 -19.87 7.10 -5.81
C GLU A 27 -20.21 8.50 -6.36
N ALA A 28 -19.66 9.56 -5.77
CA ALA A 28 -19.90 10.95 -6.19
C ALA A 28 -19.19 11.35 -7.51
N THR A 29 -18.12 10.66 -7.91
CA THR A 29 -17.24 11.06 -9.04
C THR A 29 -17.42 10.26 -10.33
N ARG A 30 -18.54 9.54 -10.51
CA ARG A 30 -18.83 8.74 -11.74
C ARG A 30 -17.71 7.73 -12.09
N ASN A 31 -17.41 6.83 -11.15
CA ASN A 31 -16.88 5.46 -11.25
C ASN A 31 -15.64 5.13 -12.13
N ALA A 32 -15.56 5.57 -13.40
CA ALA A 32 -14.40 5.34 -14.27
C ALA A 32 -13.28 6.36 -14.00
N GLN A 33 -13.63 7.65 -13.89
CA GLN A 33 -12.65 8.74 -13.82
C GLN A 33 -11.66 8.60 -12.65
N PHE A 34 -12.12 8.18 -11.48
CA PHE A 34 -11.22 8.02 -10.33
C PHE A 34 -10.26 6.82 -10.49
N ARG A 35 -10.74 5.71 -11.05
CA ARG A 35 -9.91 4.53 -11.34
C ARG A 35 -8.86 4.86 -12.39
N ASP A 36 -9.27 5.60 -13.42
CA ASP A 36 -8.39 6.08 -14.50
C ASP A 36 -7.31 7.02 -13.94
N ILE A 37 -7.67 7.97 -13.07
CA ILE A 37 -6.70 8.88 -12.42
C ILE A 37 -5.65 8.10 -11.61
N ILE A 38 -6.07 7.10 -10.82
CA ILE A 38 -5.15 6.27 -10.03
C ILE A 38 -4.21 5.50 -10.98
N PHE A 39 -4.76 4.91 -12.04
CA PHE A 39 -3.97 4.15 -12.99
C PHE A 39 -3.00 5.05 -13.79
N ASP A 40 -3.44 6.24 -14.20
CA ASP A 40 -2.60 7.22 -14.89
C ASP A 40 -1.45 7.73 -14.01
N GLU A 41 -1.69 7.95 -12.72
CA GLU A 41 -0.65 8.28 -11.74
C GLU A 41 0.38 7.14 -11.65
N TYR A 42 -0.11 5.90 -11.52
CA TYR A 42 0.74 4.71 -11.52
C TYR A 42 1.59 4.59 -12.79
N GLN A 43 1.00 4.81 -13.98
CA GLN A 43 1.70 4.74 -15.26
C GLN A 43 2.82 5.78 -15.42
N LYS A 44 2.73 6.91 -14.70
CA LYS A 44 3.74 7.98 -14.72
C LYS A 44 4.91 7.73 -13.77
N ILE A 45 4.83 6.73 -12.89
CA ILE A 45 5.92 6.39 -11.97
C ILE A 45 7.12 5.87 -12.77
N THR A 46 8.26 6.53 -12.59
CA THR A 46 9.55 6.13 -13.15
C THR A 46 10.60 6.06 -12.04
N PRO A 47 11.53 5.08 -12.07
CA PRO A 47 11.71 4.07 -13.12
C PRO A 47 10.72 2.89 -12.99
N PRO A 48 10.64 1.98 -13.99
CA PRO A 48 9.71 0.84 -13.96
C PRO A 48 9.81 -0.04 -12.71
N GLU A 49 10.99 -0.12 -12.10
CA GLU A 49 11.20 -0.83 -10.84
C GLU A 49 10.45 -0.19 -9.68
N ALA A 50 10.37 1.15 -9.63
CA ALA A 50 9.57 1.87 -8.62
C ALA A 50 8.07 1.60 -8.83
N GLN A 51 7.64 1.56 -10.09
CA GLN A 51 6.26 1.23 -10.45
C GLN A 51 5.90 -0.20 -10.00
N LEU A 52 6.76 -1.19 -10.23
CA LEU A 52 6.57 -2.56 -9.74
C LEU A 52 6.51 -2.62 -8.21
N LEU A 53 7.44 -1.94 -7.52
CA LEU A 53 7.45 -1.85 -6.06
C LEU A 53 6.14 -1.27 -5.51
N TYR A 54 5.62 -0.21 -6.14
CA TYR A 54 4.36 0.38 -5.71
C TYR A 54 3.16 -0.54 -5.93
N ALA A 55 3.08 -1.22 -7.09
CA ALA A 55 2.03 -2.22 -7.32
C ALA A 55 2.04 -3.32 -6.26
N ASP A 56 3.23 -3.74 -5.83
CA ASP A 56 3.41 -4.80 -4.84
C ASP A 56 3.11 -4.35 -3.41
N ILE A 57 3.48 -3.12 -3.05
CA ILE A 57 3.05 -2.49 -1.80
C ILE A 57 1.53 -2.38 -1.78
N CYS A 58 0.89 -1.97 -2.88
CA CYS A 58 -0.56 -1.91 -2.97
C CYS A 58 -1.22 -3.29 -2.88
N ALA A 59 -0.67 -4.30 -3.56
CA ALA A 59 -1.17 -5.68 -3.53
C ALA A 59 -1.27 -6.26 -2.11
N LEU A 60 -0.38 -5.81 -1.21
CA LEU A 60 -0.36 -6.20 0.19
C LEU A 60 -1.17 -5.23 1.07
N HIS A 61 -1.00 -3.92 0.93
CA HIS A 61 -1.66 -2.91 1.77
C HIS A 61 -3.18 -2.88 1.60
N ARG A 62 -3.72 -3.37 0.49
CA ARG A 62 -5.17 -3.47 0.24
C ARG A 62 -5.94 -4.24 1.31
N PHE A 63 -5.27 -5.16 2.02
CA PHE A 63 -5.85 -5.90 3.14
C PHE A 63 -5.91 -5.10 4.46
N GLY A 64 -5.42 -3.86 4.48
CA GLY A 64 -5.51 -2.94 5.62
C GLY A 64 -4.31 -2.95 6.57
N SER A 65 -3.48 -3.99 6.53
CA SER A 65 -2.25 -4.05 7.34
C SER A 65 -1.09 -3.34 6.65
N PRO A 66 -0.24 -2.59 7.37
CA PRO A 66 0.99 -2.03 6.81
C PRO A 66 1.93 -3.12 6.27
N VAL A 67 2.72 -2.76 5.26
CA VAL A 67 3.59 -3.69 4.55
C VAL A 67 5.00 -3.60 5.11
N ARG A 68 5.54 -4.70 5.64
CA ARG A 68 6.89 -4.71 6.22
C ARG A 68 7.99 -4.57 5.17
N ALA A 69 8.98 -3.73 5.46
CA ALA A 69 10.16 -3.52 4.64
C ALA A 69 10.97 -4.79 4.43
N GLY A 70 11.10 -5.62 5.47
CA GLY A 70 11.75 -6.91 5.35
C GLY A 70 11.10 -7.84 4.31
N LEU A 71 9.77 -7.81 4.14
CA LEU A 71 9.09 -8.64 3.14
C LEU A 71 9.40 -8.17 1.72
N ILE A 72 9.23 -6.87 1.45
CA ILE A 72 9.58 -6.26 0.16
C ILE A 72 11.05 -6.51 -0.17
N SER A 73 11.94 -6.37 0.83
CA SER A 73 13.37 -6.61 0.65
C SER A 73 13.66 -8.03 0.17
N ARG A 74 13.01 -9.05 0.75
CA ARG A 74 13.16 -10.45 0.31
C ARG A 74 12.55 -10.73 -1.06
N VAL A 75 11.44 -10.06 -1.39
CA VAL A 75 10.74 -10.24 -2.67
C VAL A 75 11.53 -9.65 -3.83
N HIS A 76 12.06 -8.45 -3.64
CA HIS A 76 12.72 -7.70 -4.71
C HIS A 76 14.25 -7.74 -4.64
N GLY A 77 14.84 -8.24 -3.55
CA GLY A 77 16.29 -8.23 -3.35
C GLY A 77 16.87 -6.83 -3.13
N ILE A 78 16.08 -5.90 -2.57
CA ILE A 78 16.44 -4.49 -2.39
C ILE A 78 16.39 -4.18 -0.90
N SER A 79 17.48 -3.67 -0.30
CA SER A 79 17.45 -3.26 1.11
C SER A 79 16.56 -2.03 1.31
N PHE A 80 16.09 -1.81 2.55
CA PHE A 80 15.34 -0.61 2.89
C PHE A 80 16.12 0.68 2.58
N GLU A 81 17.41 0.73 2.85
CA GLU A 81 18.27 1.88 2.54
C GLU A 81 18.34 2.13 1.02
N SER A 82 18.51 1.06 0.24
CA SER A 82 18.48 1.16 -1.22
C SER A 82 17.11 1.62 -1.71
N PHE A 83 16.02 1.22 -1.04
CA PHE A 83 14.68 1.72 -1.35
C PHE A 83 14.58 3.22 -1.09
N GLN A 84 15.03 3.69 0.07
CA GLN A 84 14.99 5.12 0.41
C GLN A 84 15.75 5.98 -0.59
N VAL A 85 16.95 5.56 -0.98
CA VAL A 85 17.80 6.35 -1.88
C VAL A 85 17.27 6.35 -3.32
N ARG A 86 16.77 5.21 -3.82
CA ARG A 86 16.47 5.04 -5.25
C ARG A 86 15.00 5.18 -5.61
N PHE A 87 14.12 4.84 -4.68
CA PHE A 87 12.69 4.63 -4.97
C PHE A 87 11.77 5.46 -4.09
N PHE A 88 12.24 6.07 -3.00
CA PHE A 88 11.34 6.87 -2.18
C PHE A 88 10.90 8.16 -2.88
N ASN A 89 11.81 8.93 -3.48
CA ASN A 89 11.44 10.16 -4.21
C ASN A 89 10.34 9.91 -5.28
N PRO A 90 10.46 8.93 -6.20
CA PRO A 90 9.39 8.69 -7.17
C PRO A 90 8.09 8.14 -6.56
N LEU A 91 8.11 7.67 -5.31
CA LEU A 91 6.96 7.07 -4.62
C LEU A 91 6.42 7.91 -3.46
N GLU A 92 7.05 9.05 -3.12
CA GLU A 92 6.78 9.79 -1.87
C GLU A 92 5.34 10.29 -1.78
N GLN A 93 4.69 10.54 -2.93
CA GLN A 93 3.32 11.03 -3.01
C GLN A 93 2.28 9.89 -2.88
N VAL A 94 2.72 8.64 -2.99
CA VAL A 94 1.84 7.47 -3.05
C VAL A 94 2.14 6.41 -1.97
N VAL A 95 3.33 6.46 -1.38
CA VAL A 95 3.82 5.58 -0.32
C VAL A 95 4.39 6.39 0.83
N SER A 96 3.95 6.10 2.07
CA SER A 96 4.58 6.60 3.29
C SER A 96 5.49 5.55 3.94
N LEU A 97 6.49 6.04 4.67
CA LEU A 97 7.45 5.24 5.45
C LEU A 97 7.29 5.55 6.93
N GLU A 98 7.13 4.51 7.75
CA GLU A 98 7.02 4.63 9.20
C GLU A 98 7.88 3.54 9.86
N MET A 99 8.45 3.84 11.03
CA MET A 99 9.06 2.81 11.86
C MET A 99 7.95 2.18 12.72
N ASP A 100 7.79 0.86 12.65
CA ASP A 100 6.91 0.16 13.59
C ASP A 100 7.66 -0.09 14.90
N GLU A 101 7.34 0.70 15.93
CA GLU A 101 7.98 0.63 17.25
C GLU A 101 7.89 -0.76 17.90
N ARG A 102 6.88 -1.56 17.54
CA ARG A 102 6.67 -2.90 18.09
C ARG A 102 7.63 -3.93 17.51
N SER A 103 7.82 -3.91 16.20
CA SER A 103 8.71 -4.86 15.51
C SER A 103 10.14 -4.34 15.32
N GLY A 104 10.35 -3.03 15.46
CA GLY A 104 11.61 -2.38 15.11
C GLY A 104 11.92 -2.41 13.61
N ASP A 105 10.93 -2.75 12.79
CA ASP A 105 11.04 -2.84 11.33
C ASP A 105 10.41 -1.61 10.68
N TRP A 106 10.91 -1.25 9.50
CA TRP A 106 10.27 -0.23 8.69
C TRP A 106 9.03 -0.81 8.03
N ILE A 107 8.00 0.03 7.88
CA ILE A 107 6.76 -0.31 7.19
C ILE A 107 6.45 0.69 6.08
N TYR A 108 5.84 0.18 5.02
CA TYR A 108 5.27 0.93 3.91
C TYR A 108 3.75 0.97 4.03
N ARG A 109 3.16 2.12 3.72
CA ARG A 109 1.72 2.24 3.49
C ARG A 109 1.48 2.90 2.16
N ALA A 110 0.59 2.33 1.35
CA ALA A 110 0.00 3.11 0.27
C ALA A 110 -0.99 4.14 0.86
N ARG A 111 -1.35 5.18 0.11
CA ARG A 111 -2.26 6.25 0.57
C ARG A 111 -3.50 5.75 1.33
N HIS A 112 -4.13 4.68 0.85
CA HIS A 112 -5.24 4.03 1.53
C HIS A 112 -5.43 2.59 1.01
N PRO A 113 -5.86 1.62 1.84
CA PRO A 113 -6.13 0.25 1.39
C PRO A 113 -7.10 0.16 0.21
N TYR A 114 -8.12 1.02 0.18
CA TYR A 114 -9.06 1.11 -0.95
C TYR A 114 -8.42 1.58 -2.27
N ILE A 115 -7.52 2.58 -2.23
CA ILE A 115 -6.78 3.02 -3.42
C ILE A 115 -5.87 1.89 -3.89
N ALA A 116 -5.25 1.18 -2.95
CA ALA A 116 -4.43 0.02 -3.23
C ALA A 116 -5.23 -1.12 -3.89
N GLU A 117 -6.47 -1.37 -3.45
CA GLU A 117 -7.37 -2.34 -4.09
C GLU A 117 -7.73 -1.92 -5.52
N ILE A 118 -8.09 -0.65 -5.75
CA ILE A 118 -8.38 -0.13 -7.10
C ILE A 118 -7.18 -0.34 -8.02
N LEU A 119 -5.99 0.04 -7.58
CA LEU A 119 -4.79 -0.13 -8.38
C LEU A 119 -4.49 -1.62 -8.64
N TYR A 120 -4.64 -2.46 -7.63
CA TYR A 120 -4.44 -3.91 -7.76
C TYR A 120 -5.36 -4.52 -8.83
N GLU A 121 -6.64 -4.14 -8.86
CA GLU A 121 -7.59 -4.58 -9.89
C GLU A 121 -7.22 -4.10 -11.30
N GLN A 122 -6.65 -2.90 -11.43
CA GLN A 122 -6.23 -2.32 -12.71
C GLN A 122 -4.94 -2.95 -13.26
N VAL A 123 -4.01 -3.29 -12.37
CA VAL A 123 -2.69 -3.84 -12.73
C VAL A 123 -2.75 -5.35 -12.96
N PHE A 124 -3.39 -6.11 -12.06
CA PHE A 124 -3.45 -7.57 -12.13
C PHE A 124 -4.83 -8.02 -12.61
N LYS A 125 -5.01 -8.05 -13.93
CA LYS A 125 -6.32 -8.22 -14.59
C LYS A 125 -6.78 -9.67 -14.64
N THR A 126 -5.83 -10.59 -14.80
CA THR A 126 -6.11 -12.02 -14.97
C THR A 126 -5.92 -12.78 -13.65
N THR A 127 -6.61 -13.92 -13.53
CA THR A 127 -6.41 -14.83 -12.39
C THR A 127 -4.97 -15.33 -12.29
N ALA A 128 -4.28 -15.54 -13.43
CA ALA A 128 -2.89 -15.95 -13.47
C ALA A 128 -1.96 -14.88 -12.88
N GLU A 129 -2.08 -13.62 -13.32
CA GLU A 129 -1.28 -12.50 -12.79
C GLU A 129 -1.48 -12.31 -11.28
N ARG A 130 -2.73 -12.44 -10.81
CA ARG A 130 -3.05 -12.38 -9.37
C ARG A 130 -2.43 -13.54 -8.60
N PHE A 131 -2.49 -14.74 -9.16
CA PHE A 131 -1.87 -15.93 -8.57
C PHE A 131 -0.36 -15.75 -8.46
N ASP A 132 0.31 -15.34 -9.54
CA ASP A 132 1.76 -15.11 -9.56
C ASP A 132 2.17 -14.03 -8.56
N ASN A 133 1.39 -12.94 -8.48
CA ASN A 133 1.58 -11.89 -7.50
C ASN A 133 1.48 -12.40 -6.06
N HIS A 134 0.49 -13.24 -5.74
CA HIS A 134 0.37 -13.80 -4.39
C HIS A 134 1.45 -14.84 -4.08
N ALA A 135 1.77 -15.71 -5.05
CA ALA A 135 2.77 -16.75 -4.90
C ALA A 135 4.16 -16.19 -4.54
N LYS A 136 4.59 -15.08 -5.16
CA LYS A 136 5.90 -14.47 -4.86
C LYS A 136 6.00 -13.95 -3.42
N PHE A 137 4.89 -13.53 -2.81
CA PHE A 137 4.87 -13.09 -1.41
C PHE A 137 4.85 -14.29 -0.47
N ILE A 138 3.93 -15.23 -0.70
CA ILE A 138 3.74 -16.40 0.18
C ILE A 138 5.03 -17.22 0.30
N THR A 139 5.73 -17.43 -0.81
CA THR A 139 7.03 -18.15 -0.83
C THR A 139 8.14 -17.46 -0.03
N ARG A 140 7.98 -16.18 0.31
CA ARG A 140 8.97 -15.35 1.03
C ARG A 140 8.46 -14.79 2.35
N LEU A 141 7.23 -15.14 2.74
CA LEU A 141 6.77 -14.99 4.11
C LEU A 141 7.70 -15.82 4.97
N ASN A 142 8.16 -15.23 6.07
CA ASN A 142 8.91 -15.96 7.08
C ASN A 142 7.90 -16.43 8.14
N PRO A 143 7.41 -17.68 8.09
CA PRO A 143 6.47 -18.20 9.09
C PRO A 143 7.10 -18.36 10.48
N ALA A 144 8.43 -18.27 10.61
CA ALA A 144 9.12 -18.32 11.91
C ALA A 144 9.08 -16.99 12.68
N TYR A 145 8.46 -15.93 12.13
CA TYR A 145 8.29 -14.65 12.82
C TYR A 145 6.92 -14.62 13.52
N SER A 146 6.93 -14.82 14.84
CA SER A 146 5.73 -14.93 15.66
C SER A 146 4.92 -13.63 15.70
N TYR A 147 3.81 -13.61 14.97
CA TYR A 147 2.60 -12.89 15.37
C TYR A 147 1.43 -13.87 15.67
N ASP A 148 1.72 -15.17 15.72
CA ASP A 148 0.85 -16.21 16.29
C ASP A 148 1.32 -16.57 17.71
N ARG A 149 0.92 -15.74 18.67
CA ARG A 149 0.53 -16.18 20.02
C ARG A 149 -0.28 -15.09 20.73
#